data_AF-A0A9E4CS82-F1
#
_entry.id   AF-A0A9E4CS82-F1
#
_cell.length_a   1.000
_cell.length_b   1.000
_cell.length_c   1.000
_cell.angle_alpha   90.00
_cell.angle_beta   90.00
_cell.angle_gamma   90.00
#
_symmetry.space_group_name_H-M   'P 1'
#
loop_
_entity.id
_entity.type
_entity.pdbx_description
1 polymer ?
#
loop_
_entity_poly.entity_id
_entity_poly.type
_entity_poly.pdbx_seq_one_letter_code
_entity_poly.pdbx_strand_id
1 'polypeptide(L)' 'MTLIATCPVCDEDIELDDDIELSEVVVCQSCEREVEVVSLDPLTLVEWEEEEK' A
#
# COMPACT_ATOMS: atom_id res chain seq x y z
N MET A 1 -7.80 14.49 0.82
CA MET A 1 -8.59 13.68 -0.14
C MET A 1 -8.17 12.24 0.05
N THR A 2 -9.02 11.25 -0.17
CA THR A 2 -8.64 9.84 0.06
C THR A 2 -8.37 9.19 -1.30
N LEU A 3 -7.26 8.47 -1.42
CA LEU A 3 -6.89 7.66 -2.57
C LEU A 3 -7.36 6.22 -2.36
N ILE A 4 -7.72 5.55 -3.45
CA ILE A 4 -8.10 4.14 -3.43
C ILE A 4 -7.03 3.36 -4.20
N ALA A 5 -6.46 2.36 -3.55
CA ALA A 5 -5.54 1.41 -4.16
C ALA A 5 -5.98 -0.01 -3.88
N THR A 6 -5.68 -0.93 -4.79
CA THR A 6 -5.95 -2.35 -4.60
C THR A 6 -4.79 -3.00 -3.87
N CYS A 7 -5.09 -3.75 -2.81
CA CYS A 7 -4.10 -4.52 -2.07
C CYS A 7 -3.52 -5.64 -2.95
N PRO A 8 -2.20 -5.75 -3.11
CA PRO A 8 -1.56 -6.79 -3.92
C PRO A 8 -1.61 -8.18 -3.28
N VAL A 9 -2.05 -8.29 -2.02
CA VAL A 9 -2.08 -9.55 -1.25
C VAL A 9 -3.46 -10.19 -1.23
N CYS A 10 -4.51 -9.38 -1.03
CA CYS A 10 -5.90 -9.86 -0.92
C CYS A 10 -6.83 -9.34 -2.02
N ASP A 11 -6.33 -8.54 -2.96
CA ASP A 11 -7.09 -7.94 -4.06
C ASP A 11 -8.27 -7.05 -3.61
N GLU A 12 -8.22 -6.54 -2.37
CA GLU A 12 -9.26 -5.68 -1.81
C GLU A 12 -8.86 -4.20 -1.85
N ASP A 13 -9.86 -3.30 -1.90
CA ASP A 13 -9.63 -1.86 -1.94
C ASP A 13 -9.20 -1.32 -0.57
N ILE A 14 -8.04 -0.65 -0.54
CA ILE A 14 -7.53 0.09 0.62
C ILE A 14 -7.74 1.58 0.38
N GLU A 15 -8.30 2.24 1.39
CA GLU A 15 -8.39 3.68 1.48
C GLU A 15 -7.12 4.26 2.12
N LEU A 16 -6.40 5.09 1.39
CA LEU A 16 -5.17 5.77 1.82
C LEU A 16 -5.39 7.28 1.80
N ASP A 17 -4.71 8.04 2.66
CA ASP A 17 -4.75 9.49 2.60
C ASP A 17 -3.98 10.03 1.37
N ASP A 18 -4.31 11.24 0.92
CA ASP A 18 -3.66 11.88 -0.23
C ASP A 18 -2.26 12.43 0.08
N ASP A 19 -1.85 12.42 1.35
CA ASP A 19 -0.50 12.76 1.78
C ASP A 19 0.45 11.56 1.76
N ILE A 20 0.01 10.40 1.26
CA ILE A 20 0.82 9.19 1.12
C ILE A 20 2.10 9.45 0.30
N GLU A 21 3.23 9.02 0.84
CA GLU A 21 4.55 9.19 0.22
C GLU A 21 5.05 7.90 -0.47
N LEU A 22 5.95 8.08 -1.44
CA LEU A 22 6.66 6.95 -2.04
C LEU A 22 7.56 6.29 -0.99
N SER A 23 7.60 4.96 -0.97
CA SER A 23 8.25 4.13 0.05
C SER A 23 7.66 4.24 1.45
N GLU A 24 6.43 4.73 1.56
CA GLU A 24 5.67 4.65 2.81
C GLU A 24 5.10 3.24 3.02
N VAL A 25 5.06 2.82 4.28
CA VAL A 25 4.52 1.52 4.70
C VAL A 25 3.17 1.72 5.34
N VAL A 26 2.17 1.05 4.80
CA VAL A 26 0.80 1.10 5.31
C VAL A 26 0.30 -0.32 5.58
N VAL A 27 -0.62 -0.44 6.54
CA VAL A 27 -1.18 -1.75 6.90
C VAL A 27 -2.55 -1.89 6.24
N CYS A 28 -2.72 -2.98 5.49
CA CYS A 28 -4.02 -3.32 4.92
C CYS A 28 -5.04 -3.64 6.03
N GLN A 29 -6.19 -2.97 6.02
CA GLN A 29 -7.25 -3.21 7.00
C GLN A 29 -8.00 -4.54 6.78
N SER A 30 -7.91 -5.15 5.58
CA SER A 30 -8.57 -6.43 5.26
C SER A 30 -7.71 -7.64 5.63
N CYS A 31 -6.43 -7.64 5.27
CA CYS A 31 -5.54 -8.80 5.46
C CYS A 31 -4.49 -8.60 6.55
N GLU A 32 -4.45 -7.42 7.18
CA GLU A 32 -3.51 -7.07 8.27
C GLU A 32 -2.03 -7.21 7.87
N ARG A 33 -1.73 -7.18 6.56
CA ARG A 33 -0.36 -7.22 6.03
C ARG A 33 0.16 -5.81 5.78
N GLU A 34 1.45 -5.64 5.99
CA GLU A 34 2.19 -4.43 5.66
C GLU A 34 2.45 -4.40 4.14
N VAL A 35 2.17 -3.26 3.53
CA VAL A 35 2.37 -3.00 2.10
C VAL A 35 3.12 -1.69 1.91
N GLU A 36 4.02 -1.67 0.93
CA GLU A 36 4.80 -0.48 0.56
C GLU A 36 4.19 0.23 -0.64
N VAL A 37 4.21 1.56 -0.62
CA VAL A 37 3.86 2.40 -1.77
C VAL A 37 5.06 2.51 -2.71
N VAL A 38 4.95 1.92 -3.91
CA VAL A 38 6.03 1.94 -4.92
C VAL A 38 5.75 2.87 -6.10
N SER A 39 4.54 3.42 -6.20
CA SER A 39 4.17 4.42 -7.19
C SER A 39 2.95 5.20 -6.71
N LEU A 40 2.88 6.50 -7.03
CA LEU A 40 1.77 7.39 -6.69
C LEU A 40 0.82 7.69 -7.87
N ASP A 41 1.27 7.48 -9.12
CA ASP A 41 0.47 7.75 -10.32
C ASP A 41 0.80 6.74 -11.44
N PRO A 42 0.02 5.64 -11.60
CA PRO A 42 -1.07 5.19 -10.73
C PRO A 42 -0.55 4.69 -9.36
N LEU A 43 -1.37 4.86 -8.32
CA LEU A 43 -1.08 4.38 -6.97
C LEU A 43 -0.88 2.86 -6.99
N THR A 44 0.33 2.40 -6.70
CA THR A 44 0.72 0.99 -6.76
C THR A 44 1.36 0.59 -5.45
N LEU A 45 0.89 -0.53 -4.91
CA LEU A 45 1.33 -1.10 -3.66
C LEU A 45 2.01 -2.46 -3.91
N VAL A 46 2.97 -2.82 -3.07
CA VAL A 46 3.59 -4.17 -3.02
C VAL A 46 3.58 -4.68 -1.58
N GLU A 47 3.66 -5.99 -1.38
CA GLU A 47 3.85 -6.55 -0.04
C GLU A 47 5.18 -6.05 0.54
N TRP A 48 5.16 -5.49 1.75
CA TRP A 48 6.39 -5.09 2.43
C TRP A 48 7.09 -6.36 2.90
N GLU A 49 8.18 -6.71 2.22
CA GLU A 49 9.12 -7.72 2.70
C GLU A 49 10.36 -6.99 3.23
N GLU A 50 10.71 -7.24 4.49
CA GLU A 50 11.99 -6.81 5.02
C GLU A 50 13.06 -7.55 4.20
N GLU A 51 13.73 -6.88 3.25
CA GLU A 51 14.80 -7.50 2.48
C GLU A 51 15.84 -8.02 3.47
N GLU A 52 15.86 -9.35 3.68
CA GLU A 52 16.93 -10.01 4.41
C GLU A 52 18.22 -9.78 3.62
N LYS A 53 18.99 -8.78 4.05
CA LYS A 53 20.28 -8.42 3.48
C LYS A 53 21.38 -9.43 3.80
#